data_AF-A0A1N6K3R7-F1
#
_entry.id   AF-A0A1N6K3R7-F1
#
_cell.length_a   1.000
_cell.length_b   1.000
_cell.length_c   1.000
_cell.angle_alpha   90.00
_cell.angle_beta   90.00
_cell.angle_gamma   90.00
#
_symmetry.space_group_name_H-M   'P 1'
#
loop_
_entity.id
_entity.type
_entity.pdbx_description
1 polymer ?
#
loop_
_entity_poly.entity_id
_entity_poly.type
_entity_poly.pdbx_seq_one_letter_code
_entity_poly.pdbx_strand_id
1 'polypeptide(L)'
;MSKSETSTTSNNEALRQLMERHGLKQEHVATLTGYSVETVKGWFASPESTRYRTVRKPVLESVRRAIELGEHYNLEGVKIPKPKS
;
A
#
# COMPACT_ATOMS: atom_id res chain seq x y z
N MET A 1 -0.39 31.19 -5.12
CA MET A 1 -0.66 29.86 -4.54
C MET A 1 0.33 28.86 -5.10
N SER A 2 1.16 28.27 -4.26
CA SER A 2 2.20 27.33 -4.66
C SER A 2 1.61 25.92 -4.84
N LYS A 3 1.58 25.41 -6.07
CA LYS A 3 1.55 23.97 -6.35
C LYS A 3 2.65 23.66 -7.35
N SER A 4 3.84 23.41 -6.81
CA SER A 4 4.96 22.83 -7.56
C SER A 4 4.70 21.33 -7.65
N GLU A 5 3.92 20.90 -8.64
CA GLU A 5 3.75 19.47 -8.95
C GLU A 5 4.90 19.03 -9.86
N THR A 6 6.08 18.85 -9.27
CA THR A 6 7.10 17.98 -9.86
C THR A 6 6.52 16.57 -9.90
N SER A 7 5.95 16.18 -11.05
CA SER A 7 5.63 14.79 -11.42
C SER A 7 6.91 13.96 -11.50
N THR A 8 7.51 13.68 -10.35
CA THR A 8 8.42 12.54 -10.17
C THR A 8 7.55 11.43 -9.61
N THR A 9 6.97 10.62 -10.48
CA THR A 9 6.06 9.54 -10.06
C THR A 9 6.80 8.61 -9.12
N SER A 10 6.54 8.74 -7.82
CA SER A 10 7.15 7.91 -6.80
C SER A 10 6.89 6.45 -7.12
N ASN A 11 7.90 5.57 -6.98
CA ASN A 11 7.70 4.15 -7.26
C ASN A 11 6.56 3.57 -6.41
N ASN A 12 6.38 4.08 -5.18
CA ASN A 12 5.38 3.64 -4.21
C ASN A 12 3.98 4.26 -4.39
N GLU A 13 3.76 5.14 -5.37
CA GLU A 13 2.50 5.86 -5.54
C GLU A 13 1.30 4.93 -5.73
N ALA A 14 1.45 3.91 -6.57
CA ALA A 14 0.40 2.92 -6.81
C ALA A 14 0.00 2.15 -5.53
N LEU A 15 0.97 1.88 -4.65
CA LEU A 15 0.71 1.22 -3.37
C LEU A 15 0.05 2.19 -2.38
N ARG A 16 0.49 3.46 -2.33
CA ARG A 16 -0.15 4.52 -1.54
C ARG A 16 -1.62 4.68 -1.90
N GLN A 17 -1.93 4.86 -3.18
CA GLN A 17 -3.32 5.05 -3.62
C GLN A 17 -4.21 3.86 -3.26
N LEU A 18 -3.68 2.64 -3.37
CA LEU A 18 -4.39 1.43 -3.03
C LEU A 18 -4.63 1.32 -1.51
N MET A 19 -3.64 1.68 -0.71
CA MET A 19 -3.79 1.75 0.74
C MET A 19 -4.84 2.79 1.16
N GLU A 20 -4.76 4.01 0.63
CA GLU A 20 -5.70 5.09 0.97
C GLU A 20 -7.14 4.73 0.59
N ARG A 21 -7.34 4.14 -0.60
CA ARG A 21 -8.66 3.72 -1.07
C ARG A 21 -9.31 2.66 -0.17
N HIS A 22 -8.50 1.75 0.38
CA HIS A 22 -8.97 0.62 1.19
C HIS A 22 -8.74 0.80 2.69
N GLY A 23 -8.32 1.99 3.14
CA GLY A 23 -8.04 2.28 4.55
C GLY A 23 -6.91 1.44 5.15
N LEU A 24 -5.94 1.01 4.34
CA LEU A 24 -4.82 0.18 4.78
C LEU A 24 -3.70 1.03 5.36
N LYS A 25 -3.06 0.50 6.40
CA LYS A 25 -1.83 1.04 7.00
C LYS A 25 -0.61 0.27 6.50
N GLN A 26 0.59 0.84 6.70
CA GLN A 26 1.84 0.17 6.33
C GLN A 26 2.00 -1.18 7.05
N GLU A 27 1.50 -1.29 8.27
CA GLU A 27 1.44 -2.55 9.03
C GLU A 27 0.57 -3.60 8.35
N HIS A 28 -0.55 -3.19 7.74
CA HIS A 28 -1.41 -4.10 6.99
C HIS A 28 -0.69 -4.61 5.74
N VAL A 29 0.02 -3.74 5.04
CA VAL A 29 0.82 -4.14 3.88
C VAL A 29 1.89 -5.14 4.28
N ALA A 30 2.57 -4.92 5.40
CA ALA A 30 3.56 -5.86 5.94
C ALA A 30 2.93 -7.26 6.15
N THR A 31 1.78 -7.33 6.82
CA THR A 31 1.05 -8.58 7.03
C THR A 31 0.62 -9.25 5.72
N LEU A 32 0.06 -8.49 4.77
CA LEU A 32 -0.45 -9.03 3.50
C LEU A 32 0.64 -9.51 2.54
N THR A 33 1.86 -8.98 2.70
CA THR A 33 2.97 -9.25 1.79
C THR A 33 4.07 -10.12 2.41
N GLY A 34 4.01 -10.34 3.72
CA GLY A 34 5.01 -11.10 4.49
C GLY A 34 6.31 -10.35 4.76
N TYR A 35 6.42 -9.07 4.36
CA TYR A 35 7.60 -8.24 4.67
C TYR A 35 7.50 -7.67 6.08
N SER A 36 8.64 -7.33 6.69
CA SER A 36 8.64 -6.62 7.97
C SER A 36 8.08 -5.20 7.83
N VAL A 37 7.44 -4.70 8.89
CA VAL A 37 6.91 -3.32 8.95
C VAL A 37 8.02 -2.29 8.69
N GLU A 38 9.24 -2.53 9.16
CA GLU A 38 10.40 -1.67 8.89
C GLU A 38 10.76 -1.61 7.41
N THR A 39 10.70 -2.75 6.71
CA THR A 39 10.92 -2.82 5.27
C THR A 39 9.88 -1.98 4.53
N VAL A 40 8.60 -2.14 4.90
CA VAL A 40 7.52 -1.35 4.32
C VAL A 40 7.72 0.14 4.62
N LYS A 41 7.99 0.53 5.86
CA LYS A 41 8.31 1.93 6.24
C LYS A 41 9.43 2.51 5.38
N GLY A 42 10.49 1.73 5.13
CA GLY A 42 11.60 2.11 4.25
C GLY A 42 11.17 2.43 2.82
N TRP A 43 10.20 1.70 2.26
CA TRP A 43 9.66 2.00 0.93
C TRP A 43 8.91 3.34 0.87
N PHE A 44 8.29 3.76 1.98
CA PHE A 44 7.53 5.01 2.06
C PHE A 44 8.41 6.20 2.41
N ALA A 45 9.48 5.98 3.18
CA ALA A 45 10.51 6.97 3.49
C ALA A 45 11.39 7.28 2.27
N SER A 46 11.63 6.30 1.41
CA SER A 46 12.44 6.45 0.20
C SER A 46 11.63 6.06 -1.05
N PRO A 47 10.83 7.00 -1.61
CA PRO A 47 9.96 6.74 -2.76
C PRO A 47 10.69 6.27 -4.03
N GLU A 48 11.98 6.56 -4.13
CA GLU A 48 12.85 6.14 -5.24
C GLU A 48 13.64 4.86 -4.94
N SER A 49 13.31 4.15 -3.85
CA SER A 49 14.05 2.96 -3.40
C SER A 49 14.15 1.89 -4.49
N THR A 50 15.39 1.59 -4.91
CA THR A 50 15.71 0.47 -5.81
C THR A 50 15.21 -0.86 -5.27
N ARG A 51 15.28 -1.06 -3.94
CA ARG A 51 14.76 -2.26 -3.27
C ARG A 51 13.26 -2.40 -3.42
N TYR A 52 12.52 -1.29 -3.35
CA TYR A 52 11.09 -1.34 -3.61
C TYR A 52 10.81 -1.60 -5.10
N ARG A 53 11.58 -0.99 -6.01
CA ARG A 53 11.42 -1.20 -7.47
C ARG A 53 11.49 -2.67 -7.87
N THR A 54 12.37 -3.46 -7.25
CA THR A 54 12.50 -4.89 -7.53
C THR A 54 11.32 -5.73 -7.04
N VAL A 55 10.67 -5.32 -5.95
CA VAL A 55 9.55 -6.07 -5.34
C VAL A 55 8.18 -5.43 -5.58
N ARG A 56 8.13 -4.28 -6.28
CA ARG A 56 6.91 -3.48 -6.51
C ARG A 56 5.78 -4.30 -7.10
N LYS A 57 6.07 -5.07 -8.15
CA LYS A 57 5.07 -5.88 -8.86
C LYS A 57 4.47 -6.96 -7.94
N PRO A 58 5.25 -7.87 -7.34
CA PRO A 58 4.68 -8.88 -6.45
C PRO A 58 3.99 -8.28 -5.21
N VAL A 59 4.51 -7.18 -4.65
CA VAL A 59 3.85 -6.48 -3.54
C VAL A 59 2.46 -5.98 -3.93
N LEU A 60 2.34 -5.29 -5.07
CA LEU A 60 1.04 -4.78 -5.54
C LEU A 60 0.05 -5.92 -5.83
N GLU A 61 0.52 -7.02 -6.43
CA GLU A 61 -0.32 -8.20 -6.68
C GLU A 61 -0.81 -8.85 -5.39
N SER A 62 0.06 -9.03 -4.40
CA SER A 62 -0.33 -9.58 -3.08
C SER A 62 -1.38 -8.72 -2.39
N VAL A 63 -1.19 -7.39 -2.34
CA VAL A 63 -2.17 -6.52 -1.67
C VAL A 63 -3.48 -6.45 -2.45
N ARG A 64 -3.45 -6.41 -3.80
CA ARG A 64 -4.66 -6.46 -4.62
C ARG A 64 -5.43 -7.76 -4.40
N ARG A 65 -4.74 -8.89 -4.41
CA ARG A 65 -5.36 -10.20 -4.17
C ARG A 65 -6.02 -10.25 -2.78
N ALA A 66 -5.35 -9.76 -1.74
CA ALA A 66 -5.91 -9.68 -0.40
C ALA A 66 -7.13 -8.74 -0.31
N ILE A 67 -7.17 -7.71 -1.17
CA ILE A 67 -8.35 -6.85 -1.31
C ILE A 67 -9.50 -7.60 -1.98
N GLU A 68 -9.23 -8.25 -3.11
CA GLU A 68 -10.22 -9.00 -3.89
C GLU A 68 -10.83 -10.16 -3.09
N LEU A 69 -10.02 -10.85 -2.29
CA LEU A 69 -10.45 -11.92 -1.40
C LEU A 69 -11.13 -11.41 -0.12
N GLY A 70 -11.09 -10.09 0.14
CA GLY A 70 -11.60 -9.52 1.38
C GLY A 70 -10.74 -9.81 2.62
N GLU A 71 -9.55 -10.41 2.46
CA GLU A 71 -8.64 -10.73 3.58
C GLU A 71 -8.23 -9.49 4.38
N HIS A 72 -8.13 -8.34 3.71
CA HIS A 72 -7.86 -7.07 4.35
C HIS A 72 -8.91 -6.66 5.41
N TYR A 73 -10.15 -7.17 5.34
CA TYR A 73 -11.17 -6.91 6.37
C TYR A 73 -10.92 -7.64 7.69
N ASN A 74 -10.08 -8.69 7.67
CA ASN A 74 -9.68 -9.40 8.88
C ASN A 74 -8.55 -8.69 9.63
N LEU A 75 -8.00 -7.61 9.07
CA LEU A 75 -6.93 -6.84 9.70
C LEU A 75 -7.51 -5.78 10.63
N GLU A 76 -6.99 -5.72 11.85
CA GLU A 76 -7.48 -4.78 12.87
C GLU A 76 -7.43 -3.33 12.40
N GLY A 77 -8.54 -2.61 12.56
CA GLY A 77 -8.63 -1.19 12.20
C GLY A 77 -8.86 -0.90 10.71
N VAL A 78 -9.08 -1.90 9.86
CA VAL A 78 -9.58 -1.70 8.49
C VAL A 78 -11.09 -1.46 8.53
N LYS A 79 -11.54 -0.32 7.97
CA LYS A 79 -12.97 0.00 7.88
C LYS A 79 -13.62 -0.87 6.82
N ILE A 80 -14.52 -1.77 7.23
CA ILE A 80 -15.35 -2.54 6.32
C ILE A 80 -16.43 -1.59 5.75
N PRO A 81 -16.46 -1.31 4.45
CA PRO A 81 -17.57 -0.58 3.86
C PRO A 81 -18.82 -1.45 3.99
N LYS A 82 -19.83 -0.96 4.72
CA LYS A 82 -21.13 -1.63 4.78
C LYS A 82 -21.69 -1.70 3.34
N PRO A 83 -22.16 -2.86 2.87
CA PRO A 83 -22.86 -2.92 1.61
C PRO A 83 -24.06 -1.95 1.68
N LYS A 84 -24.22 -1.10 0.66
CA LYS A 84 -25.46 -0.34 0.50
C LYS A 84 -26.58 -1.35 0.28
N SER A 85 -27.43 -1.54 1.28
CA SER A 85 -28.73 -2.19 1.15
C SER A 85 -29.63 -1.40 0.19
#